data_AF-A0A285U5V4-F1
#
_entry.id   AF-A0A285U5V4-F1
#
_cell.length_a   1.000
_cell.length_b   1.000
_cell.length_c   1.000
_cell.angle_alpha   90.00
_cell.angle_beta   90.00
_cell.angle_gamma   90.00
#
_symmetry.space_group_name_H-M   'P 1'
#
loop_
_entity.id
_entity.type
_entity.pdbx_description
1 polymer ?
#
loop_
_entity_poly.entity_id
_entity_poly.type
_entity_poly.pdbx_seq_one_letter_code
_entity_poly.pdbx_strand_id
1 'polypeptide(L)' 'MKQQDQMFTVAGTNIAEVKKLNQESGLSYNEVYALLAKTGGKGTSIYSDTNREKIRAKLNHQ' A
#
# COMPACT_ATOMS: atom_id res chain seq x y z
N MET A 1 27.46 -22.94 17.80
CA MET A 1 27.44 -21.49 17.49
C MET A 1 27.02 -21.32 16.03
N LYS A 2 25.73 -21.11 15.72
CA LYS A 2 25.25 -20.90 14.33
C LYS A 2 24.02 -19.98 14.19
N GLN A 3 23.36 -19.59 15.28
CA GLN A 3 22.11 -18.81 15.20
C GLN A 3 22.31 -17.29 15.30
N GLN A 4 23.40 -16.82 15.92
CA GLN A 4 23.63 -15.37 16.11
C GLN A 4 24.08 -14.66 14.81
N ASP A 5 24.84 -15.33 13.94
CA ASP A 5 25.31 -14.75 12.67
C ASP A 5 24.21 -14.55 11.62
N GLN A 6 23.04 -15.19 11.76
CA GLN A 6 21.92 -15.00 10.83
C GLN A 6 21.03 -13.80 11.18
N MET A 7 21.30 -13.10 12.29
CA MET A 7 20.53 -11.94 12.71
C MET A 7 21.05 -10.63 12.13
N PHE A 8 22.29 -10.59 11.62
CA PHE A 8 22.90 -9.38 11.06
C PHE A 8 23.32 -9.59 9.61
N THR A 9 23.16 -8.56 8.77
CA THR A 9 23.72 -8.57 7.41
C THR A 9 25.23 -8.31 7.43
N VAL A 10 25.91 -8.51 6.31
CA VAL A 10 27.35 -8.18 6.15
C VAL A 10 27.64 -6.70 6.46
N ALA A 11 26.66 -5.83 6.25
CA ALA A 11 26.73 -4.40 6.58
C ALA A 11 26.42 -4.10 8.06
N GLY A 12 26.14 -5.12 8.90
CA GLY A 12 25.80 -4.97 10.31
C GLY A 12 24.33 -4.64 10.59
N THR A 13 23.43 -4.81 9.63
CA THR A 13 21.99 -4.51 9.82
C THR A 13 21.28 -5.62 10.59
N ASN A 14 20.60 -5.29 11.69
CA ASN A 14 19.78 -6.23 12.46
C ASN A 14 18.49 -6.62 11.71
N ILE A 15 18.42 -7.86 11.25
CA ILE A 15 17.29 -8.40 10.46
C ILE A 15 16.01 -8.49 11.30
N ALA A 16 16.10 -8.83 12.59
CA ALA A 16 14.92 -8.96 13.45
C ALA A 16 14.26 -7.60 13.71
N GLU A 17 15.07 -6.59 13.94
CA GLU A 17 14.61 -5.20 14.11
C GLU A 17 13.97 -4.66 12.84
N VAL A 18 14.59 -4.85 11.68
CA VAL A 18 14.02 -4.44 10.39
C VAL A 18 12.68 -5.12 10.12
N LYS A 19 12.54 -6.42 10.42
CA LYS A 19 11.25 -7.12 10.26
C LYS A 19 10.16 -6.53 11.14
N LYS A 20 10.48 -6.22 12.40
CA LYS A 20 9.54 -5.57 13.33
C LYS A 20 9.12 -4.20 12.79
N LEU A 21 10.07 -3.36 12.39
CA LEU A 21 9.79 -2.03 11.85
C LEU A 21 9.00 -2.10 10.53
N ASN A 22 9.25 -3.11 9.69
CA ASN A 22 8.46 -3.34 8.47
C ASN A 22 7.00 -3.71 8.76
N GLN A 23 6.73 -4.43 9.86
CA GLN A 23 5.37 -4.72 10.29
C GLN A 23 4.67 -3.47 10.87
N GLU A 24 5.43 -2.53 11.43
CA GLU A 24 4.92 -1.31 12.05
C GLU A 24 4.85 -0.10 11.10
N SER A 25 5.38 -0.20 9.87
CA SER A 25 5.50 0.92 8.91
C SER A 25 4.30 1.13 8.01
N GLY A 26 3.24 0.34 8.17
CA GLY A 26 1.96 0.50 7.48
C GLY A 26 1.83 -0.38 6.24
N LEU A 27 0.99 0.05 5.30
CA LEU A 27 0.66 -0.73 4.11
C LEU A 27 1.84 -0.78 3.14
N SER A 28 2.08 -1.95 2.57
CA SER A 28 2.99 -2.10 1.44
C SER A 28 2.47 -1.35 0.22
N TYR A 29 3.36 -1.10 -0.74
CA TYR A 29 3.00 -0.47 -2.02
C TYR A 29 1.79 -1.14 -2.70
N ASN A 30 1.77 -2.47 -2.76
CA ASN A 30 0.67 -3.21 -3.41
C ASN A 30 -0.65 -3.08 -2.64
N GLU A 31 -0.59 -3.03 -1.31
CA GLU A 31 -1.77 -2.83 -0.48
C GLU A 31 -2.31 -1.40 -0.61
N VAL A 32 -1.42 -0.40 -0.66
CA VAL A 32 -1.79 0.99 -0.95
C VAL A 32 -2.40 1.10 -2.35
N TYR A 33 -1.80 0.46 -3.36
CA TYR A 33 -2.32 0.46 -4.73
C TYR A 33 -3.72 -0.15 -4.80
N ALA A 34 -3.93 -1.31 -4.14
CA ALA A 34 -5.23 -1.96 -4.08
C ALA A 34 -6.28 -1.10 -3.34
N LEU A 35 -5.88 -0.43 -2.27
CA LEU A 35 -6.75 0.50 -1.55
C LEU A 35 -7.16 1.68 -2.43
N LEU A 36 -6.19 2.33 -3.09
CA LEU A 36 -6.42 3.46 -3.99
C LEU A 36 -7.28 3.08 -5.20
N ALA A 37 -7.09 1.88 -5.76
CA ALA A 37 -7.94 1.39 -6.86
C ALA A 37 -9.41 1.23 -6.41
N LYS A 38 -9.65 0.85 -5.15
CA LYS A 38 -11.01 0.69 -4.60
C LYS A 38 -11.64 2.01 -4.18
N THR A 39 -10.89 2.90 -3.55
CA THR A 39 -11.44 4.12 -2.93
C THR A 39 -11.22 5.38 -3.74
N GLY A 40 -10.30 5.34 -4.71
CA GLY A 40 -9.67 6.55 -5.26
C GLY A 40 -8.71 7.21 -4.26
N GLY A 41 -8.13 8.33 -4.67
CA GLY A 41 -7.30 9.16 -3.79
C GLY A 41 -8.13 9.91 -2.74
N LYS A 42 -7.63 9.95 -1.50
CA LYS A 42 -8.28 10.67 -0.40
C LYS A 42 -8.22 12.18 -0.65
N GLY A 43 -9.38 12.84 -0.68
CA GLY A 43 -9.46 14.29 -0.89
C GLY A 43 -9.14 14.74 -2.32
N THR A 44 -8.86 13.82 -3.25
CA THR A 44 -8.55 14.17 -4.64
C THR A 44 -9.79 14.24 -5.52
N SER A 45 -10.98 14.02 -4.96
CA SER A 45 -12.24 14.07 -5.72
C SER A 45 -12.48 15.41 -6.39
N ILE A 46 -11.93 16.51 -5.86
CA ILE A 46 -12.06 17.85 -6.42
C ILE A 46 -11.29 18.03 -7.74
N TYR A 47 -10.28 17.20 -7.99
CA TYR A 47 -9.48 17.23 -9.20
C TYR A 47 -10.01 16.26 -10.27
N SER A 48 -11.10 15.54 -9.99
CA SER A 48 -11.67 14.58 -10.93
C SER A 48 -12.72 15.27 -11.80
N ASP A 49 -12.48 15.28 -13.12
CA ASP A 49 -13.47 15.74 -14.12
C ASP A 49 -14.59 14.71 -14.36
N THR A 50 -14.62 13.62 -13.59
CA THR A 50 -15.58 12.53 -13.79
C THR A 50 -16.95 12.86 -13.21
N ASN A 51 -17.96 13.04 -14.06
CA ASN A 51 -19.36 13.13 -13.63
C ASN A 51 -19.90 11.75 -13.23
N ARG A 52 -20.05 11.52 -11.92
CA ARG A 52 -20.48 10.23 -11.35
C ARG A 52 -21.88 9.80 -11.79
N GLU A 53 -22.81 10.73 -11.98
CA GLU A 53 -24.20 10.40 -12.38
C GLU A 53 -24.26 9.88 -13.81
N LYS A 54 -23.55 10.56 -14.72
CA LYS A 54 -23.45 10.15 -16.13
C LYS A 54 -22.85 8.75 -16.27
N ILE A 55 -21.81 8.44 -15.50
CA ILE A 55 -21.17 7.12 -15.53
C ILE A 55 -22.11 6.04 -14.99
N ARG A 56 -22.81 6.31 -13.87
CA ARG A 56 -23.79 5.36 -13.32
C ARG A 56 -24.92 5.06 -14.30
N ALA A 57 -25.46 6.08 -14.97
CA ALA A 57 -26.49 5.90 -16.00
C ALA A 57 -25.98 5.00 -17.15
N LYS A 58 -24.75 5.19 -17.60
CA LYS A 58 -24.13 4.38 -18.67
C LYS A 58 -23.94 2.91 -18.26
N LEU A 59 -23.55 2.64 -17.01
CA LEU A 59 -23.34 1.27 -16.51
C LEU A 59 -24.66 0.52 -16.30
N ASN A 60 -25.72 1.21 -15.86
CA ASN A 60 -27.05 0.62 -15.64
C ASN A 60 -27.86 0.43 -16.94
N HIS A 61 -27.32 0.82 -18.10
CA HIS A 61 -27.95 0.65 -19.42
C HIS A 61 -27.18 -0.34 -20.30
N GLN A 62 -26.27 -1.13 -19.72
CA GLN A 62 -25.58 -2.23 -20.40
C GLN A 62 -26.33 -3.56 -20.21
#